data_AF-A0A2E7Q3C2-F1
#
_entry.id   AF-A0A2E7Q3C2-F1
#
_cell.length_a   1.000
_cell.length_b   1.000
_cell.length_c   1.000
_cell.angle_alpha   90.00
_cell.angle_beta   90.00
_cell.angle_gamma   90.00
#
_symmetry.space_group_name_H-M   'P 1'
#
loop_
_entity.id
_entity.type
_entity.pdbx_description
1 polymer ?
#
loop_
_entity_poly.entity_id
_entity_poly.type
_entity_poly.pdbx_seq_one_letter_code
_entity_poly.pdbx_strand_id
1 'polypeptide(L)'
;MLWNTLDQTVELGWDFYAPVLLFVLLVALAVPVWAAIGASAIAMLVLSGALPLSLVGESLFHGIDHFALTAVPLFILTGDVLVRTGLSRKFLDVAEALTQFAKGGFGSATVL
;
A
#
# COMPACT_ATOMS: atom_id res chain seq x y z
N MET A 1 37.47 -8.35 0.12
CA MET A 1 36.51 -7.95 -0.95
C MET A 1 35.39 -7.02 -0.45
N LEU A 2 35.41 -6.58 0.82
CA LEU A 2 34.39 -5.68 1.42
C LEU A 2 34.77 -4.18 1.41
N TRP A 3 35.96 -3.82 0.94
CA TRP A 3 36.50 -2.45 1.03
C TRP A 3 36.33 -1.62 -0.25
N ASN A 4 35.90 -2.24 -1.36
CA ASN A 4 35.80 -1.57 -2.66
C ASN A 4 34.46 -0.82 -2.86
N THR A 5 33.56 -0.87 -1.89
CA THR A 5 32.27 -0.16 -1.91
C THR A 5 32.29 1.17 -1.16
N LEU A 6 33.41 1.51 -0.49
CA LEU A 6 33.57 2.77 0.24
C LEU A 6 34.15 3.90 -0.64
N ASP A 7 34.64 3.56 -1.84
CA ASP A 7 35.28 4.49 -2.79
C ASP A 7 34.41 4.82 -4.00
N GLN A 8 33.10 4.53 -3.93
CA GLN A 8 32.14 5.15 -4.83
C GLN A 8 31.91 6.56 -4.31
N THR A 9 32.88 7.44 -4.55
CA THR A 9 32.72 8.89 -4.38
C THR A 9 31.43 9.25 -5.07
N VAL A 10 30.41 9.63 -4.29
CA VAL A 10 29.21 10.25 -4.82
C VAL A 10 29.67 11.59 -5.39
N GLU A 11 30.22 11.54 -6.59
CA GLU A 11 30.38 12.71 -7.45
C GLU A 11 28.94 13.19 -7.64
N LEU A 12 28.52 14.15 -6.81
CA LEU A 12 27.27 14.88 -7.02
C LEU A 12 27.45 15.67 -8.31
N GLY A 13 27.31 14.99 -9.43
CA GLY A 13 27.30 15.55 -10.76
C GLY A 13 25.92 16.09 -11.10
N TRP A 14 25.79 16.57 -12.33
CA TRP A 14 24.50 17.00 -12.88
C TRP A 14 23.46 15.88 -12.88
N ASP A 15 23.88 14.61 -12.82
CA ASP A 15 23.01 13.44 -12.75
C ASP A 15 22.16 13.39 -11.46
N PHE A 16 22.62 14.05 -10.38
CA PHE A 16 21.85 14.22 -9.14
C PHE A 16 21.07 15.53 -9.13
N TYR A 17 21.68 16.65 -9.51
CA TYR A 17 21.04 17.96 -9.41
C TYR A 17 19.90 18.15 -10.43
N ALA A 18 20.02 17.63 -11.65
CA ALA A 18 18.99 17.75 -12.68
C ALA A 18 17.63 17.15 -12.26
N PRO A 19 17.53 15.89 -11.76
CA PRO A 19 16.26 15.33 -11.32
C PRO A 19 15.69 16.01 -10.07
N VAL A 20 16.54 16.52 -9.17
CA VAL A 20 16.08 17.31 -8.00
C VAL A 20 15.47 18.64 -8.44
N LEU A 21 16.09 19.32 -9.41
CA LEU A 21 15.57 20.59 -9.94
C LEU A 21 14.25 20.35 -10.69
N LEU A 22 14.16 19.25 -11.46
CA LEU A 22 12.92 18.80 -12.09
C LEU A 22 11.81 18.57 -11.05
N PHE A 23 12.12 17.90 -9.93
CA PHE A 23 11.16 17.68 -8.85
C PHE A 23 10.61 18.99 -8.29
N VAL A 24 11.50 19.93 -7.94
CA VAL A 24 11.10 21.23 -7.40
C VAL A 24 10.26 22.02 -8.40
N LEU A 25 10.60 21.97 -9.68
CA LEU A 25 9.86 22.64 -10.74
C LEU A 25 8.46 22.03 -10.93
N LEU A 26 8.32 20.70 -10.89
CA LEU A 26 7.03 20.01 -10.97
C LEU A 26 6.13 20.35 -9.78
N VAL A 27 6.70 20.42 -8.57
CA VAL A 27 5.96 20.84 -7.36
C VAL A 27 5.53 22.31 -7.47
N ALA A 28 6.40 23.19 -7.98
CA ALA A 28 6.07 24.60 -8.19
C ALA A 28 4.95 24.81 -9.22
N LEU A 29 4.83 23.92 -10.22
CA LEU A 29 3.73 23.88 -11.19
C LEU A 29 2.44 23.26 -10.64
N ALA A 30 2.36 22.97 -9.34
CA ALA A 30 1.22 22.33 -8.68
C ALA A 30 0.82 20.96 -9.28
N VAL A 31 1.80 20.24 -9.85
CA VAL A 31 1.62 18.85 -10.28
C VAL A 31 1.41 17.98 -9.03
N PRO A 32 0.51 16.97 -9.06
CA PRO A 32 0.33 16.07 -7.93
C PRO A 32 1.66 15.45 -7.48
N VAL A 33 1.90 15.48 -6.17
CA VAL A 33 3.19 15.11 -5.54
C VAL A 33 3.64 13.70 -5.94
N TRP A 34 2.72 12.74 -6.04
CA TRP A 34 3.04 11.37 -6.44
C TRP A 34 3.64 11.29 -7.86
N ALA A 35 3.15 12.11 -8.79
CA ALA A 35 3.66 12.15 -10.16
C ALA A 35 5.00 12.89 -10.22
N ALA A 36 5.17 13.94 -9.41
CA ALA A 36 6.44 14.67 -9.31
C ALA A 36 7.56 13.74 -8.80
N ILE A 37 7.31 12.99 -7.73
CA ILE A 37 8.26 12.02 -7.16
C ILE A 37 8.59 10.92 -8.17
N GLY A 38 7.57 10.36 -8.84
CA GLY A 38 7.75 9.32 -9.84
C GLY A 38 8.61 9.78 -11.02
N ALA A 39 8.31 10.94 -11.58
CA ALA A 39 9.05 11.50 -12.71
C ALA A 39 10.51 11.83 -12.34
N SER A 40 10.75 12.42 -11.16
CA SER A 40 12.12 12.71 -10.70
C SER A 40 12.91 11.46 -10.38
N ALA A 41 12.27 10.43 -9.79
CA ALA A 41 12.93 9.16 -9.48
C ALA A 41 13.35 8.41 -10.76
N ILE A 42 12.48 8.39 -11.78
CA ILE A 42 12.79 7.80 -13.09
C ILE A 42 13.93 8.58 -13.76
N ALA A 43 13.85 9.92 -13.78
CA ALA A 43 14.90 10.76 -14.36
C ALA A 43 16.25 10.53 -13.67
N MET A 44 16.26 10.39 -12.34
CA MET A 44 17.46 10.09 -11.56
C MET A 44 18.04 8.71 -11.88
N LEU A 45 17.20 7.68 -12.03
CA LEU A 45 17.66 6.35 -12.39
C LEU A 45 18.30 6.32 -13.79
N VAL A 46 17.69 7.02 -14.76
CA VAL A 46 18.18 7.09 -16.15
C VAL A 46 19.51 7.85 -16.22
N LEU A 47 19.63 8.98 -15.52
CA LEU A 47 20.83 9.81 -15.56
C LEU A 47 21.99 9.19 -14.77
N SER A 48 21.72 8.63 -13.58
CA SER A 48 22.76 8.05 -12.74
C SER A 48 23.30 6.72 -13.27
N GLY A 49 22.48 5.93 -14.00
CA GLY A 49 22.88 4.63 -14.55
C GLY A 49 23.31 3.56 -13.52
N ALA A 50 23.28 3.88 -12.23
CA ALA A 50 23.78 3.03 -11.15
C ALA A 50 22.85 1.85 -10.83
N LEU A 51 21.56 1.98 -11.16
CA LEU A 51 20.51 1.01 -10.84
C LEU A 51 19.69 0.70 -12.10
N PRO A 52 19.28 -0.57 -12.31
CA PRO A 52 18.49 -0.95 -13.47
C PRO A 52 17.08 -0.37 -13.40
N LEU A 53 16.55 0.04 -14.56
CA LEU A 53 15.21 0.61 -14.69
C LEU A 53 14.07 -0.32 -14.21
N SER A 54 14.35 -1.63 -14.15
CA SER A 54 13.44 -2.64 -13.61
C SER A 54 13.07 -2.40 -12.15
N LEU A 55 13.92 -1.72 -11.37
CA LEU A 55 13.67 -1.38 -9.98
C LEU A 55 12.40 -0.53 -9.81
N VAL A 56 12.10 0.33 -10.80
CA VAL A 56 10.87 1.15 -10.78
C VAL A 56 9.65 0.26 -10.86
N GLY A 57 9.65 -0.73 -11.75
CA GLY A 57 8.56 -1.72 -11.87
C GLY A 57 8.40 -2.54 -10.60
N GLU A 58 9.51 -3.02 -10.03
CA GLU A 58 9.51 -3.82 -8.80
C GLU A 58 8.95 -3.02 -7.60
N SER A 59 9.35 -1.75 -7.45
CA SER A 59 8.85 -0.87 -6.39
C SER A 59 7.34 -0.56 -6.51
N LEU A 60 6.85 -0.39 -7.75
CA LEU A 60 5.42 -0.22 -8.02
C LEU A 60 4.63 -1.48 -7.68
N PHE A 61 5.14 -2.65 -8.05
CA PHE A 61 4.52 -3.93 -7.70
C PHE A 61 4.51 -4.18 -6.19
N HIS A 62 5.60 -3.87 -5.49
CA HIS A 62 5.64 -3.93 -4.03
C HIS A 62 4.62 -3.00 -3.35
N GLY A 63 4.35 -1.83 -3.94
CA GLY A 63 3.31 -0.93 -3.44
C GLY A 63 1.89 -1.45 -3.66
N ILE A 64 1.65 -2.18 -4.76
CA ILE A 64 0.34 -2.76 -5.11
C ILE A 64 0.10 -4.11 -4.42
N ASP A 65 1.15 -4.87 -4.11
CA ASP A 65 1.09 -6.13 -3.36
C ASP A 65 0.77 -5.93 -1.86
N HIS A 66 0.09 -4.84 -1.54
CA HIS A 66 -0.36 -4.59 -0.19
C HIS A 66 -1.51 -5.56 0.10
N PHE A 67 -1.34 -6.38 1.14
CA PHE A 67 -2.35 -7.31 1.67
C PHE A 67 -3.77 -6.71 1.73
N ALA A 68 -3.88 -5.40 1.96
CA ALA A 68 -5.16 -4.68 1.96
C ALA A 68 -5.93 -4.80 0.62
N LEU A 69 -5.24 -4.71 -0.53
CA LEU A 69 -5.89 -4.70 -1.86
C LEU A 69 -6.47 -6.08 -2.22
N THR A 70 -5.89 -7.17 -1.72
CA THR A 70 -6.43 -8.53 -1.87
C THR A 70 -7.42 -8.90 -0.77
N ALA A 71 -7.23 -8.38 0.45
CA ALA A 71 -8.12 -8.58 1.57
C ALA A 71 -9.51 -7.96 1.33
N VAL A 72 -9.60 -6.77 0.74
CA VAL A 72 -10.89 -6.09 0.50
C VAL A 72 -11.84 -6.93 -0.37
N PRO A 73 -11.44 -7.42 -1.57
CA PRO A 73 -12.29 -8.31 -2.38
C PRO A 73 -12.66 -9.60 -1.66
N LEU A 74 -11.71 -10.22 -0.94
CA LEU A 74 -11.97 -11.46 -0.19
C LEU A 74 -12.96 -11.25 0.96
N PHE A 75 -12.90 -10.10 1.64
CA PHE A 75 -13.88 -9.73 2.66
C PHE A 75 -15.26 -9.52 2.07
N ILE A 76 -15.36 -8.83 0.92
CA ILE A 76 -16.63 -8.63 0.22
C ILE A 76 -17.23 -9.97 -0.21
N LEU A 77 -16.43 -10.86 -0.81
CA LEU A 77 -16.86 -12.20 -1.21
C LEU A 77 -17.29 -13.05 -0.02
N THR A 78 -16.51 -13.04 1.07
CA THR A 78 -16.86 -13.76 2.30
C THR A 78 -18.16 -13.23 2.90
N GLY A 79 -18.37 -11.92 2.88
CA GLY A 79 -19.62 -11.28 3.29
C GLY A 79 -20.80 -11.75 2.45
N ASP A 80 -20.68 -11.75 1.12
CA ASP A 80 -21.74 -12.21 0.21
C ASP A 80 -22.05 -13.71 0.42
N VAL A 81 -21.01 -14.55 0.59
CA VAL A 81 -21.18 -15.97 0.92
C VAL A 81 -21.91 -16.15 2.25
N LEU A 82 -21.55 -15.38 3.28
CA LEU A 82 -22.16 -15.47 4.60
C LEU A 82 -23.66 -15.11 4.57
N VAL A 83 -24.02 -14.11 3.75
CA VAL A 83 -25.42 -13.69 3.55
C VAL A 83 -26.19 -14.73 2.73
N ARG A 84 -25.64 -15.19 1.60
CA ARG A 84 -26.30 -16.16 0.71
C ARG A 84 -26.52 -17.52 1.35
N THR A 85 -25.57 -17.98 2.16
CA THR A 85 -25.67 -19.28 2.86
C THR A 85 -26.57 -19.22 4.10
N GLY A 86 -27.00 -18.02 4.51
CA GLY A 86 -27.72 -17.82 5.76
C GLY A 86 -26.90 -18.14 7.02
N LEU A 87 -25.58 -18.30 6.87
CA LEU A 87 -24.66 -18.57 7.98
C LEU A 87 -24.66 -17.41 8.99
N SER A 88 -24.85 -16.16 8.54
CA SER A 88 -24.97 -15.00 9.44
C SER A 88 -26.07 -15.18 10.49
N ARG A 89 -27.24 -15.67 10.08
CA ARG A 89 -28.37 -15.97 10.98
C ARG A 89 -28.07 -17.14 11.90
N LYS A 90 -27.49 -18.23 11.37
CA LYS A 90 -27.10 -19.38 12.20
C LYS A 90 -26.08 -19.01 13.28
N PHE A 91 -25.12 -18.15 12.97
CA PHE A 91 -24.18 -17.65 13.97
C PHE A 91 -24.88 -16.78 15.02
N LEU A 92 -25.85 -15.97 14.62
CA LEU A 92 -26.66 -15.18 15.54
C LEU A 92 -27.47 -16.09 16.47
N ASP A 93 -28.15 -17.11 15.94
CA ASP A 93 -28.94 -18.07 16.72
C ASP A 93 -28.06 -18.82 17.74
N VAL A 94 -26.85 -19.24 17.35
CA VAL A 94 -25.89 -19.89 18.24
C VAL A 94 -25.45 -18.95 19.35
N ALA A 95 -25.13 -17.72 19.00
CA ALA A 95 -24.67 -16.77 19.99
C ALA A 95 -25.80 -16.35 20.94
N GLU A 96 -27.05 -16.25 20.46
CA GLU A 96 -28.24 -16.05 21.29
C GLU A 96 -28.44 -17.22 22.27
N ALA A 97 -28.33 -18.47 21.79
CA ALA A 97 -28.41 -19.65 22.64
C ALA A 97 -27.33 -19.66 23.74
N LEU A 98 -26.13 -19.15 23.47
CA LEU A 98 -25.04 -19.03 24.46
C LEU A 98 -25.25 -17.90 25.47
N THR A 99 -25.96 -16.84 25.10
CA THR A 99 -26.14 -15.63 25.93
C THR A 99 -27.48 -15.58 26.67
N GLN A 100 -28.33 -16.59 26.50
CA GLN A 100 -29.69 -16.68 27.06
C GLN A 100 -29.77 -16.52 28.59
N PHE A 101 -28.67 -16.75 29.32
CA PHE A 101 -28.60 -16.56 30.78
C PHE A 101 -28.53 -15.08 31.21
N ALA A 102 -28.07 -14.18 30.35
CA ALA A 102 -28.01 -12.74 30.64
C ALA A 102 -29.36 -12.08 30.23
N LYS A 103 -30.09 -11.49 31.20
CA LYS A 103 -31.31 -10.72 30.94
C LYS A 103 -31.01 -9.55 29.98
N GLY A 104 -31.38 -9.70 28.71
CA GLY A 104 -31.08 -8.77 27.60
C GLY A 104 -30.51 -9.42 26.34
N GLY A 105 -29.96 -10.64 26.44
CA GLY A 105 -29.45 -11.43 25.30
C GLY A 105 -28.54 -10.64 24.35
N PHE A 106 -28.70 -10.89 23.04
CA PHE A 106 -28.05 -10.14 21.95
C PHE A 106 -28.50 -8.67 21.83
N GLY A 107 -29.67 -8.32 22.36
CA GLY A 107 -30.20 -6.95 22.30
C GLY A 107 -29.35 -5.92 23.03
N SER A 108 -28.54 -6.36 24.00
CA SER A 108 -27.56 -5.50 24.68
C SER A 108 -26.41 -5.03 23.78
N ALA A 109 -26.04 -5.82 22.76
CA ALA A 109 -24.96 -5.50 21.83
C ALA A 109 -25.42 -4.61 20.65
N THR A 110 -26.71 -4.63 20.29
CA THR A 110 -27.26 -3.80 19.19
C THR A 110 -27.52 -2.34 19.59
N VAL A 111 -27.50 -2.03 20.89
CA VAL A 111 -27.77 -0.68 21.43
C VAL A 111 -26.50 0.16 21.63
N LEU A 112 -25.30 -0.45 21.49
CA LEU A 112 -24.00 0.25 21.51
C LEU A 112 -23.50 0.55 20.10
#